data_AF-A0A960HQ80-F1
#
_entry.id   AF-A0A960HQ80-F1
#
_cell.length_a   1.000
_cell.length_b   1.000
_cell.length_c   1.000
_cell.angle_alpha   90.00
_cell.angle_beta   90.00
_cell.angle_gamma   90.00
#
_symmetry.space_group_name_H-M   'P 1'
#
loop_
_entity.id
_entity.type
_entity.pdbx_description
1 polymer ?
#
loop_
_entity_poly.entity_id
_entity_poly.type
_entity_poly.pdbx_seq_one_letter_code
_entity_poly.pdbx_strand_id
1 'polypeptide(L)'
;MVAVRAFSDDLPSPIDTLERHLRDGGVSLVQAVFENTFFASPDAVRARSPYFPGHARRSREHYPGLDIGAAAEWEGQPVKLGSNGRAQMAWEKYSGWPIQRGSGYGVRHIWGHPWDPIAFTAGWNLAYMPFWAGMLTEDQHPHPLVQLAIKQAGWELYFRTDPVCAPPAFVDDPGLDLDEVLGDQPLLIATSPPKSTAARGRAPVELNGLGPADAVIAIRRQLGNSWSNLRKAVQALQGVDHEPFGTPNVEATSKSHVRRIMRETGLGLTELSAVIEKLAPPAR
;
A
#
# COMPACT_ATOMS: atom_id res chain seq x y z
N MET A 1 -22.07 26.22 -28.16
CA MET A 1 -22.62 26.77 -26.90
C MET A 1 -23.18 25.58 -26.12
N VAL A 2 -22.75 25.35 -24.87
CA VAL A 2 -23.28 24.24 -24.06
C VAL A 2 -24.67 24.64 -23.55
N ALA A 3 -25.69 23.80 -23.74
CA ALA A 3 -27.01 24.07 -23.20
C ALA A 3 -26.96 23.96 -21.66
N VAL A 4 -27.40 25.02 -20.96
CA VAL A 4 -27.46 25.06 -19.50
C VAL A 4 -28.93 25.06 -19.08
N ARG A 5 -29.30 24.15 -18.18
CA ARG A 5 -30.62 24.07 -17.56
C ARG A 5 -30.47 24.15 -16.04
N ALA A 6 -31.34 24.93 -15.39
CA ALA A 6 -31.52 24.84 -13.95
C ALA A 6 -32.23 23.53 -13.58
N PHE A 7 -31.68 22.78 -12.62
CA PHE A 7 -32.26 21.55 -12.09
C PHE A 7 -32.88 21.81 -10.73
N SER A 8 -34.14 21.42 -10.55
CA SER A 8 -34.94 21.68 -9.34
C SER A 8 -35.66 20.44 -8.80
N ASP A 9 -35.40 19.27 -9.39
CA ASP A 9 -36.00 18.00 -8.98
C ASP A 9 -35.08 17.32 -7.94
N ASP A 10 -35.50 16.19 -7.40
CA ASP A 10 -34.66 15.37 -6.51
C ASP A 10 -33.41 14.89 -7.27
N LEU A 11 -32.27 14.86 -6.57
CA LEU A 11 -31.05 14.31 -7.13
C LEU A 11 -31.24 12.81 -7.40
N PRO A 12 -30.89 12.32 -8.60
CA PRO A 12 -31.00 10.90 -8.89
C PRO A 12 -30.05 10.09 -8.01
N SER A 13 -30.42 8.84 -7.71
CA SER A 13 -29.52 7.89 -7.05
C SER A 13 -28.21 7.79 -7.84
N PRO A 14 -27.05 8.09 -7.24
CA PRO A 14 -25.77 8.00 -7.91
C PRO A 14 -25.46 6.57 -8.38
N ILE A 15 -25.90 5.57 -7.59
CA ILE A 15 -25.70 4.15 -7.90
C ILE A 15 -26.55 3.75 -9.11
N ASP A 16 -27.86 4.04 -9.09
CA ASP A 16 -28.76 3.68 -10.18
C ASP A 16 -28.33 4.38 -11.49
N THR A 17 -27.82 5.61 -11.37
CA THR A 17 -27.26 6.37 -12.49
C THR A 17 -26.03 5.66 -13.06
N LEU A 18 -25.10 5.22 -12.22
CA LEU A 18 -23.91 4.48 -12.62
C LEU A 18 -24.28 3.13 -13.26
N GLU A 19 -25.15 2.35 -12.62
CA GLU A 19 -25.62 1.06 -13.13
C GLU A 19 -26.28 1.20 -14.50
N ARG A 20 -27.13 2.21 -14.68
CA ARG A 20 -27.75 2.49 -15.99
C ARG A 20 -26.68 2.77 -17.03
N HIS A 21 -25.72 3.65 -16.75
CA HIS A 21 -24.68 4.00 -17.72
C HIS A 21 -23.78 2.81 -18.08
N LEU A 22 -23.44 1.96 -17.12
CA LEU A 22 -22.69 0.73 -17.38
C LEU A 22 -23.51 -0.27 -18.21
N ARG A 23 -24.80 -0.45 -17.87
CA ARG A 23 -25.72 -1.32 -18.61
C ARG A 23 -25.93 -0.86 -20.04
N ASP A 24 -26.09 0.45 -20.26
CA ASP A 24 -26.17 1.05 -21.61
C ASP A 24 -24.88 0.80 -22.42
N GLY A 25 -23.75 0.68 -21.73
CA GLY A 25 -22.45 0.27 -22.30
C GLY A 25 -22.24 -1.24 -22.42
N GLY A 26 -23.23 -2.07 -22.03
CA GLY A 26 -23.16 -3.52 -22.14
C GLY A 26 -22.35 -4.22 -21.06
N VAL A 27 -22.03 -3.55 -19.94
CA VAL A 27 -21.28 -4.14 -18.82
C VAL A 27 -22.06 -4.00 -17.51
N SER A 28 -22.02 -5.01 -16.65
CA SER A 28 -22.64 -4.92 -15.32
C SER A 28 -21.75 -4.12 -14.36
N LEU A 29 -22.34 -3.57 -13.29
CA LEU A 29 -21.58 -2.91 -12.24
C LEU A 29 -20.55 -3.85 -11.59
N VAL A 30 -20.93 -5.12 -11.39
CA VAL A 30 -20.02 -6.12 -10.82
C VAL A 30 -18.85 -6.39 -11.76
N GLN A 31 -19.10 -6.60 -13.05
CA GLN A 31 -18.06 -6.81 -14.05
C GLN A 31 -17.07 -5.63 -14.09
N ALA A 32 -17.58 -4.40 -14.11
CA ALA A 32 -16.76 -3.18 -14.10
C ALA A 32 -15.89 -3.05 -12.83
N VAL A 33 -16.41 -3.46 -11.67
CA VAL A 33 -15.65 -3.52 -10.41
C VAL A 33 -14.53 -4.57 -10.51
N PHE A 34 -14.84 -5.76 -10.99
CA PHE A 34 -13.89 -6.87 -11.06
C PHE A 34 -12.80 -6.67 -12.11
N GLU A 35 -13.07 -5.91 -13.18
CA GLU A 35 -12.12 -5.67 -14.27
C GLU A 35 -10.86 -4.96 -13.79
N ASN A 36 -10.96 -4.25 -12.65
CA ASN A 36 -9.88 -3.49 -12.06
C ASN A 36 -9.63 -3.86 -10.59
N THR A 37 -10.19 -4.98 -10.10
CA THR A 37 -9.95 -5.45 -8.74
C THR A 37 -8.91 -6.56 -8.73
N PHE A 38 -7.82 -6.31 -8.01
CA PHE A 38 -6.71 -7.23 -7.88
C PHE A 38 -6.72 -7.88 -6.49
N PHE A 39 -6.58 -9.20 -6.47
CA PHE A 39 -6.44 -10.01 -5.26
C PHE A 39 -4.98 -10.42 -5.05
N ALA A 40 -4.59 -10.74 -3.82
CA ALA A 40 -3.27 -11.30 -3.56
C ALA A 40 -3.20 -12.76 -4.05
N SER A 41 -2.03 -13.20 -4.52
CA SER A 41 -1.84 -14.62 -4.85
C SER A 41 -2.05 -15.51 -3.61
N PRO A 42 -2.91 -16.55 -3.69
CA PRO A 42 -3.12 -17.50 -2.58
C PRO A 42 -1.80 -18.10 -2.07
N ASP A 43 -0.85 -18.39 -2.95
CA ASP A 43 0.46 -18.91 -2.56
C ASP A 43 1.27 -17.91 -1.74
N ALA A 44 1.24 -16.63 -2.11
CA ALA A 44 1.88 -15.57 -1.34
C ALA A 44 1.19 -15.38 0.03
N VAL A 45 -0.13 -15.53 0.09
CA VAL A 45 -0.90 -15.49 1.34
C VAL A 45 -0.53 -16.66 2.24
N ARG A 46 -0.50 -17.90 1.71
CA ARG A 46 -0.07 -19.11 2.45
C ARG A 46 1.35 -18.98 2.99
N ALA A 47 2.26 -18.42 2.19
CA ALA A 47 3.65 -18.25 2.61
C ALA A 47 3.79 -17.38 3.86
N ARG A 48 2.91 -16.38 4.06
CA ARG A 48 2.92 -15.50 5.24
C ARG A 48 1.64 -14.68 5.37
N SER A 49 0.71 -15.07 6.24
CA SER A 49 -0.47 -14.25 6.58
C SER A 49 -0.85 -14.39 8.06
N PRO A 50 -1.15 -13.30 8.79
CA PRO A 50 -1.05 -11.90 8.38
C PRO A 50 0.41 -11.44 8.21
N TYR A 51 0.64 -10.39 7.42
CA TYR A 51 2.02 -9.96 7.14
C TYR A 51 2.67 -9.28 8.35
N PHE A 52 1.85 -8.55 9.11
CA PHE A 52 2.24 -7.86 10.34
C PHE A 52 1.35 -8.34 11.50
N PRO A 53 1.65 -9.50 12.10
CA PRO A 53 0.88 -10.03 13.23
C PRO A 53 0.96 -9.08 14.44
N GLY A 54 -0.06 -9.11 15.31
CA GLY A 54 -0.15 -8.26 16.49
C GLY A 54 -0.41 -6.78 16.19
N HIS A 55 -0.85 -6.46 14.97
CA HIS A 55 -1.22 -5.10 14.59
C HIS A 55 -2.69 -5.04 14.19
N ALA A 56 -3.36 -3.97 14.61
CA ALA A 56 -4.74 -3.67 14.27
C ALA A 56 -4.86 -2.24 13.72
N ARG A 57 -5.86 -1.95 12.90
CA ARG A 57 -6.20 -0.58 12.52
C ARG A 57 -6.89 0.09 13.71
N ARG A 58 -6.50 1.33 14.00
CA ARG A 58 -7.24 2.16 14.93
C ARG A 58 -8.70 2.30 14.48
N SER A 59 -9.63 1.97 15.37
CA SER A 59 -11.07 2.19 15.21
C SER A 59 -11.60 2.88 16.46
N ARG A 60 -12.48 3.88 16.30
CA ARG A 60 -13.14 4.54 17.43
C ARG A 60 -14.13 3.63 18.14
N GLU A 61 -14.70 2.68 17.40
CA GLU A 61 -15.67 1.72 17.90
C GLU A 61 -14.98 0.62 18.71
N HIS A 62 -13.94 0.00 18.15
CA HIS A 62 -13.27 -1.15 18.75
C HIS A 62 -12.15 -0.78 19.74
N TYR A 63 -11.58 0.42 19.61
CA TYR A 63 -10.52 0.92 20.47
C TYR A 63 -10.84 2.35 20.95
N PRO A 64 -11.91 2.53 21.74
CA PRO A 64 -12.38 3.85 22.15
C PRO A 64 -11.31 4.59 22.96
N GLY A 65 -11.07 5.85 22.61
CA GLY A 65 -10.08 6.70 23.28
C GLY A 65 -8.62 6.41 22.96
N LEU A 66 -8.31 5.41 22.13
CA LEU A 66 -6.94 5.08 21.75
C LEU A 66 -6.54 5.66 20.39
N ASP A 67 -5.27 6.07 20.31
CA ASP A 67 -4.65 6.65 19.13
C ASP A 67 -3.70 5.70 18.43
N ILE A 68 -3.31 6.07 17.20
CA ILE A 68 -2.32 5.32 16.42
C ILE A 68 -1.00 5.23 17.21
N GLY A 69 -0.44 4.02 17.27
CA GLY A 69 0.79 3.71 17.99
C GLY A 69 0.58 3.19 19.40
N ALA A 70 -0.62 3.37 19.98
CA ALA A 70 -0.97 2.84 21.29
C ALA A 70 -0.94 1.31 21.32
N ALA A 71 -0.61 0.75 22.50
CA ALA A 71 -0.87 -0.64 22.81
C ALA A 71 -2.35 -0.79 23.21
N ALA A 72 -2.96 -1.89 22.80
CA ALA A 72 -4.33 -2.26 23.12
C ALA A 72 -4.41 -3.79 23.28
N GLU A 73 -5.60 -4.28 23.59
CA GLU A 73 -5.91 -5.70 23.64
C GLU A 73 -7.07 -6.02 22.70
N TRP A 74 -6.99 -7.15 22.01
CA TRP A 74 -8.06 -7.69 21.18
C TRP A 74 -8.25 -9.16 21.53
N GLU A 75 -9.41 -9.51 22.09
CA GLU A 75 -9.74 -10.88 22.50
C GLU A 75 -8.63 -11.54 23.36
N GLY A 76 -8.09 -10.80 24.33
CA GLY A 76 -7.00 -11.28 25.19
C GLY A 76 -5.60 -11.22 24.58
N GLN A 77 -5.46 -10.79 23.31
CA GLN A 77 -4.17 -10.66 22.64
C GLN A 77 -3.66 -9.22 22.62
N PRO A 78 -2.38 -8.97 22.97
CA PRO A 78 -1.80 -7.64 22.89
C PRO A 78 -1.63 -7.23 21.42
N VAL A 79 -2.11 -6.03 21.08
CA VAL A 79 -2.00 -5.47 19.73
C VAL A 79 -1.44 -4.05 19.76
N LYS A 80 -0.78 -3.65 18.67
CA LYS A 80 -0.34 -2.28 18.45
C LYS A 80 -1.16 -1.62 17.35
N LEU A 81 -1.81 -0.51 17.69
CA LEU A 81 -2.70 0.21 16.78
C LEU A 81 -1.92 0.93 15.69
N GLY A 82 -2.37 0.79 14.45
CA GLY A 82 -1.78 1.38 13.25
C GLY A 82 -2.78 2.17 12.41
N SER A 83 -2.24 2.86 11.42
CA SER A 83 -3.03 3.44 10.33
C SER A 83 -3.16 2.45 9.16
N ASN A 84 -4.03 2.76 8.19
CA ASN A 84 -4.20 1.94 6.99
C ASN A 84 -2.93 1.76 6.14
N GLY A 85 -1.88 2.58 6.38
CA GLY A 85 -0.58 2.41 5.74
C GLY A 85 0.05 1.03 6.00
N ARG A 86 -0.31 0.34 7.09
CA ARG A 86 0.17 -1.02 7.36
C ARG A 86 -0.44 -2.06 6.41
N ALA A 87 -1.73 -1.96 6.11
CA ALA A 87 -2.40 -2.81 5.11
C ALA A 87 -1.83 -2.55 3.71
N GLN A 88 -1.55 -1.29 3.37
CA GLN A 88 -0.85 -0.93 2.13
C GLN A 88 0.53 -1.57 2.03
N MET A 89 1.35 -1.49 3.07
CA MET A 89 2.65 -2.16 3.10
C MET A 89 2.51 -3.69 2.99
N ALA A 90 1.48 -4.29 3.61
CA ALA A 90 1.23 -5.72 3.51
C ALA A 90 0.88 -6.11 2.07
N TRP A 91 -0.01 -5.35 1.41
CA TRP A 91 -0.34 -5.53 0.00
C TRP A 91 0.90 -5.52 -0.90
N GLU A 92 1.80 -4.53 -0.75
CA GLU A 92 3.04 -4.45 -1.55
C GLU A 92 3.93 -5.68 -1.35
N LYS A 93 3.88 -6.31 -0.18
CA LYS A 93 4.67 -7.49 0.13
C LYS A 93 4.07 -8.78 -0.43
N TYR A 94 2.75 -8.92 -0.41
CA TYR A 94 2.07 -10.05 -1.05
C TYR A 94 2.18 -9.98 -2.58
N SER A 95 1.88 -8.81 -3.13
CA SER A 95 1.77 -8.61 -4.57
C SER A 95 3.12 -8.33 -5.23
N GLY A 96 4.11 -7.81 -4.50
CA GLY A 96 5.35 -7.29 -5.08
C GLY A 96 5.18 -5.97 -5.85
N TRP A 97 3.96 -5.43 -5.94
CA TRP A 97 3.65 -4.19 -6.63
C TRP A 97 3.61 -3.01 -5.66
N PRO A 98 4.29 -1.89 -5.98
CA PRO A 98 4.17 -0.68 -5.17
C PRO A 98 2.76 -0.08 -5.29
N ILE A 99 2.27 0.52 -4.20
CA ILE A 99 1.02 1.28 -4.26
C ILE A 99 1.22 2.52 -5.13
N GLN A 100 0.38 2.66 -6.16
CA GLN A 100 0.37 3.87 -6.98
C GLN A 100 -0.40 4.98 -6.27
N ARG A 101 0.32 5.98 -5.75
CA ARG A 101 -0.30 7.14 -5.11
C ARG A 101 -0.93 8.06 -6.16
N GLY A 102 -2.16 8.51 -5.92
CA GLY A 102 -2.86 9.42 -6.82
C GLY A 102 -3.44 8.77 -8.08
N SER A 103 -3.34 7.45 -8.23
CA SER A 103 -3.91 6.72 -9.38
C SER A 103 -5.42 6.50 -9.29
N GLY A 104 -6.04 6.83 -8.16
CA GLY A 104 -7.42 6.48 -7.89
C GLY A 104 -7.61 5.06 -7.38
N TYR A 105 -6.55 4.30 -7.08
CA TYR A 105 -6.62 2.96 -6.49
C TYR A 105 -6.28 2.96 -5.00
N GLY A 106 -6.83 1.99 -4.27
CA GLY A 106 -6.53 1.78 -2.87
C GLY A 106 -6.71 0.34 -2.42
N VAL A 107 -6.07 0.02 -1.29
CA VAL A 107 -6.27 -1.27 -0.61
C VAL A 107 -7.57 -1.22 0.19
N ARG A 108 -8.35 -2.29 0.09
CA ARG A 108 -9.64 -2.52 0.75
C ARG A 108 -9.66 -3.85 1.47
N HIS A 109 -10.51 -3.92 2.50
CA HIS A 109 -10.69 -5.10 3.32
C HIS A 109 -11.92 -5.88 2.84
N ILE A 110 -11.73 -7.09 2.29
CA ILE A 110 -12.79 -7.89 1.65
C ILE A 110 -13.93 -8.20 2.64
N TRP A 111 -13.56 -8.61 3.85
CA TRP A 111 -14.48 -8.97 4.94
C TRP A 111 -14.61 -7.86 5.98
N GLY A 112 -14.03 -6.68 5.74
CA GLY A 112 -13.89 -5.65 6.76
C GLY A 112 -12.96 -6.09 7.89
N HIS A 113 -13.33 -5.81 9.14
CA HIS A 113 -12.57 -6.19 10.33
C HIS A 113 -11.10 -5.71 10.37
N PRO A 114 -10.75 -4.50 9.89
CA PRO A 114 -9.35 -4.05 9.93
C PRO A 114 -8.84 -3.81 11.37
N TRP A 115 -9.73 -3.81 12.36
CA TRP A 115 -9.38 -3.77 13.79
C TRP A 115 -8.96 -5.14 14.33
N ASP A 116 -9.25 -6.25 13.66
CA ASP A 116 -8.79 -7.57 14.10
C ASP A 116 -7.33 -7.81 13.66
N PRO A 117 -6.39 -8.16 14.57
CA PRO A 117 -4.99 -8.41 14.23
C PRO A 117 -4.76 -9.59 13.28
N ILE A 118 -5.65 -10.56 13.21
CA ILE A 118 -5.53 -11.69 12.27
C ILE A 118 -5.97 -11.26 10.86
N ALA A 119 -6.86 -10.26 10.76
CA ALA A 119 -7.50 -9.84 9.51
C ALA A 119 -6.88 -8.58 8.90
N PHE A 120 -6.34 -7.67 9.73
CA PHE A 120 -5.94 -6.33 9.31
C PHE A 120 -4.92 -6.31 8.16
N THR A 121 -3.94 -7.22 8.22
CA THR A 121 -2.86 -7.32 7.24
C THR A 121 -2.77 -8.70 6.59
N ALA A 122 -3.87 -9.44 6.67
CA ALA A 122 -4.02 -10.75 6.08
C ALA A 122 -4.29 -10.61 4.58
N GLY A 123 -3.48 -11.26 3.74
CA GLY A 123 -3.62 -11.10 2.29
C GLY A 123 -4.96 -11.61 1.77
N TRP A 124 -5.55 -12.62 2.43
CA TRP A 124 -6.90 -13.12 2.14
C TRP A 124 -8.01 -12.09 2.43
N ASN A 125 -7.72 -11.07 3.23
CA ASN A 125 -8.64 -9.98 3.53
C ASN A 125 -8.31 -8.70 2.75
N LEU A 126 -7.34 -8.70 1.83
CA LEU A 126 -6.93 -7.50 1.11
C LEU A 126 -7.22 -7.63 -0.38
N ALA A 127 -7.77 -6.56 -0.94
CA ALA A 127 -7.88 -6.36 -2.39
C ALA A 127 -7.42 -4.95 -2.75
N TYR A 128 -6.85 -4.79 -3.94
CA TYR A 128 -6.47 -3.50 -4.51
C TYR A 128 -7.41 -3.15 -5.65
N MET A 129 -8.16 -2.07 -5.51
CA MET A 129 -9.24 -1.72 -6.43
C MET A 129 -9.37 -0.20 -6.57
N PRO A 130 -10.05 0.29 -7.62
CA PRO A 130 -10.38 1.70 -7.74
C PRO A 130 -11.17 2.20 -6.51
N PHE A 131 -10.96 3.45 -6.11
CA PHE A 131 -11.64 4.03 -4.96
C PHE A 131 -13.16 4.05 -5.13
N TRP A 132 -13.65 4.29 -6.35
CA TRP A 132 -15.08 4.27 -6.63
C TRP A 132 -15.68 2.88 -6.38
N ALA A 133 -14.96 1.81 -6.75
CA ALA A 133 -15.38 0.43 -6.50
C ALA A 133 -15.29 0.10 -5.00
N GLY A 134 -14.21 0.52 -4.34
CA GLY A 134 -14.02 0.36 -2.91
C GLY A 134 -15.13 0.99 -2.07
N MET A 135 -15.63 2.17 -2.46
CA MET A 135 -16.76 2.80 -1.78
C MET A 135 -18.01 1.91 -1.75
N LEU A 136 -18.25 1.13 -2.81
CA LEU A 136 -19.39 0.21 -2.91
C LEU A 136 -19.24 -1.03 -2.03
N THR A 137 -18.05 -1.26 -1.48
CA THR A 137 -17.76 -2.36 -0.55
C THR A 137 -17.76 -1.93 0.92
N GLU A 138 -17.78 -0.62 1.20
CA GLU A 138 -17.72 -0.08 2.57
C GLU A 138 -19.12 0.23 3.14
N ASP A 139 -19.25 0.22 4.47
CA ASP A 139 -20.54 0.38 5.17
C ASP A 139 -21.23 1.73 4.93
N GLN A 140 -20.50 2.76 4.50
CA GLN A 140 -21.10 4.07 4.23
C GLN A 140 -21.98 4.07 2.98
N HIS A 141 -21.60 3.33 1.94
CA HIS A 141 -22.30 3.31 0.65
C HIS A 141 -22.31 1.89 0.03
N PRO A 142 -22.83 0.88 0.76
CA PRO A 142 -22.72 -0.51 0.34
C PRO A 142 -23.60 -0.78 -0.88
N HIS A 143 -23.03 -1.42 -1.90
CA HIS A 143 -23.80 -2.07 -2.95
C HIS A 143 -23.89 -3.57 -2.63
N PRO A 144 -25.05 -4.11 -2.25
CA PRO A 144 -25.17 -5.48 -1.72
C PRO A 144 -24.56 -6.55 -2.64
N LEU A 145 -24.87 -6.49 -3.94
CA LEU A 145 -24.36 -7.47 -4.90
C LEU A 145 -22.83 -7.37 -5.09
N VAL A 146 -22.25 -6.16 -5.04
CA VAL A 146 -20.81 -5.97 -5.19
C VAL A 146 -20.09 -6.50 -3.95
N GLN A 147 -20.61 -6.23 -2.75
CA GLN A 147 -20.07 -6.78 -1.52
C GLN A 147 -20.11 -8.31 -1.51
N LEU A 148 -21.24 -8.91 -1.89
CA LEU A 148 -21.37 -10.36 -1.97
C LEU A 148 -20.41 -10.95 -2.99
N ALA A 149 -20.31 -10.36 -4.18
CA ALA A 149 -19.40 -10.85 -5.21
C ALA A 149 -17.92 -10.76 -4.77
N ILE A 150 -17.49 -9.65 -4.18
CA ILE A 150 -16.12 -9.50 -3.66
C ILE A 150 -15.81 -10.50 -2.56
N LYS A 151 -16.75 -10.73 -1.63
CA LYS A 151 -16.62 -11.75 -0.58
C LYS A 151 -16.57 -13.16 -1.17
N GLN A 152 -17.43 -13.47 -2.14
CA GLN A 152 -17.44 -14.77 -2.81
C GLN A 152 -16.09 -15.01 -3.51
N ALA A 153 -15.58 -14.02 -4.24
CA ALA A 153 -14.27 -14.14 -4.87
C ALA A 153 -13.15 -14.38 -3.85
N GLY A 154 -13.22 -13.73 -2.68
CA GLY A 154 -12.33 -14.03 -1.56
C GLY A 154 -12.48 -15.47 -1.05
N TRP A 155 -13.70 -15.97 -0.89
CA TRP A 155 -13.96 -17.35 -0.46
C TRP A 155 -13.42 -18.38 -1.45
N GLU A 156 -13.74 -18.22 -2.73
CA GLU A 156 -13.26 -19.07 -3.83
C GLU A 156 -11.73 -19.14 -3.87
N LEU A 157 -11.07 -17.98 -3.81
CA LEU A 157 -9.61 -17.90 -3.91
C LEU A 157 -8.88 -18.45 -2.69
N TYR A 158 -9.42 -18.25 -1.49
CA TYR A 158 -8.66 -18.43 -0.26
C TYR A 158 -9.15 -19.55 0.66
N PHE A 159 -10.37 -20.05 0.50
CA PHE A 159 -10.99 -20.94 1.49
C PHE A 159 -11.73 -22.15 0.90
N ARG A 160 -12.14 -22.15 -0.38
CA ARG A 160 -12.97 -23.24 -0.94
C ARG A 160 -12.27 -24.59 -1.05
N THR A 161 -11.16 -24.67 -1.79
CA THR A 161 -10.53 -25.97 -2.13
C THR A 161 -9.26 -26.26 -1.34
N ASP A 162 -8.38 -25.28 -1.23
CA ASP A 162 -7.12 -25.38 -0.49
C ASP A 162 -6.97 -24.15 0.42
N PRO A 163 -7.56 -24.18 1.63
CA PRO A 163 -7.63 -22.99 2.48
C PRO A 163 -6.25 -22.43 2.81
N VAL A 164 -6.05 -21.12 2.66
CA VAL A 164 -4.78 -20.46 3.00
C VAL A 164 -4.52 -20.41 4.50
N CYS A 165 -5.60 -20.50 5.30
CA CYS A 165 -5.62 -20.75 6.73
C CYS A 165 -7.01 -21.30 7.11
N ALA A 166 -7.19 -21.69 8.37
CA ALA A 166 -8.53 -21.92 8.90
C ALA A 166 -9.36 -20.61 8.75
N PRO A 167 -10.56 -20.66 8.17
CA PRO A 167 -11.42 -19.48 8.06
C PRO A 167 -11.75 -18.92 9.45
N PRO A 168 -11.57 -17.60 9.68
CA PRO A 168 -12.07 -16.95 10.89
C PRO A 168 -13.60 -17.07 11.00
N ALA A 169 -14.14 -16.97 12.22
CA ALA A 169 -15.57 -17.16 12.47
C ALA A 169 -16.49 -16.17 11.72
N PHE A 170 -15.98 -15.00 11.35
CA PHE A 170 -16.72 -13.98 10.58
C PHE A 170 -16.58 -14.15 9.05
N VAL A 171 -15.86 -15.17 8.59
CA VAL A 171 -15.68 -15.50 7.17
C VAL A 171 -16.51 -16.73 6.85
N ASP A 172 -17.56 -16.53 6.07
CA ASP A 172 -18.48 -17.55 5.57
C ASP A 172 -18.46 -17.65 4.05
N ASP A 173 -19.11 -18.66 3.48
CA ASP A 173 -19.37 -18.75 2.04
C ASP A 173 -20.64 -17.94 1.73
N PRO A 174 -20.56 -16.85 0.94
CA PRO A 174 -21.75 -16.09 0.56
C PRO A 174 -22.74 -16.88 -0.30
N GLY A 175 -22.29 -17.97 -0.96
CA GLY A 175 -23.11 -18.82 -1.80
C GLY A 175 -23.52 -18.18 -3.14
N LEU A 176 -22.77 -17.19 -3.62
CA LEU A 176 -22.99 -16.56 -4.92
C LEU A 176 -22.29 -17.36 -6.04
N ASP A 177 -22.98 -17.58 -7.16
CA ASP A 177 -22.35 -18.15 -8.35
C ASP A 177 -21.60 -17.05 -9.12
N LEU A 178 -20.26 -17.05 -9.05
CA LEU A 178 -19.46 -16.07 -9.77
C LEU A 178 -19.47 -16.27 -11.28
N ASP A 179 -19.65 -17.49 -11.78
CA ASP A 179 -19.68 -17.77 -13.21
C ASP A 179 -20.95 -17.15 -13.83
N GLU A 180 -22.07 -17.18 -13.10
CA GLU A 180 -23.31 -16.50 -13.53
C GLU A 180 -23.13 -14.96 -13.56
N VAL A 181 -22.44 -14.39 -12.57
CA VAL A 181 -22.34 -12.93 -12.39
C VAL A 181 -21.24 -12.30 -13.24
N LEU A 182 -20.11 -12.98 -13.41
CA LEU A 182 -18.94 -12.50 -14.15
C LEU A 182 -18.91 -13.02 -15.59
N GLY A 183 -19.57 -14.14 -15.87
CA GLY A 183 -19.42 -14.84 -17.16
C GLY A 183 -17.99 -15.33 -17.35
N ASP A 184 -17.41 -15.06 -18.52
CA ASP A 184 -16.03 -15.45 -18.83
C ASP A 184 -14.96 -14.53 -18.21
N GLN A 185 -15.36 -13.52 -17.43
CA GLN A 185 -14.41 -12.56 -16.86
C GLN A 185 -13.58 -13.20 -15.74
N PRO A 186 -12.23 -13.21 -15.86
CA PRO A 186 -11.38 -13.83 -14.85
C PRO A 186 -11.20 -12.93 -13.62
N LEU A 187 -10.96 -13.56 -12.47
CA LEU A 187 -10.43 -12.89 -11.28
C LEU A 187 -8.96 -12.48 -11.51
N LEU A 188 -8.62 -11.25 -11.18
CA LEU A 188 -7.25 -10.76 -11.34
C LEU A 188 -6.43 -11.02 -10.08
N ILE A 189 -5.38 -11.84 -10.22
CA ILE A 189 -4.42 -12.14 -9.15
C ILE A 189 -3.14 -11.33 -9.35
N ALA A 190 -2.80 -10.47 -8.40
CA ALA A 190 -1.54 -9.75 -8.37
C ALA A 190 -0.42 -10.68 -7.89
N THR A 191 0.42 -11.10 -8.83
CA THR A 191 1.66 -11.82 -8.55
C THR A 191 2.85 -10.87 -8.61
N SER A 192 3.93 -11.21 -7.91
CA SER A 192 5.18 -10.44 -7.97
C SER A 192 5.58 -10.23 -9.42
N PRO A 193 5.83 -8.99 -9.87
CA PRO A 193 6.28 -8.77 -11.23
C PRO A 193 7.54 -9.62 -11.45
N PRO A 194 7.71 -10.21 -12.65
CA PRO A 194 8.93 -10.94 -12.97
C PRO A 194 10.10 -10.04 -12.58
N LYS A 195 11.06 -10.59 -11.81
CA LYS A 195 12.23 -9.86 -11.35
C LYS A 195 12.88 -9.25 -12.58
N SER A 196 12.59 -7.98 -12.82
CA SER A 196 13.25 -7.21 -13.85
C SER A 196 14.74 -7.27 -13.51
N THR A 197 15.50 -7.99 -14.33
CA THR A 197 16.97 -7.97 -14.34
C THR A 197 17.51 -6.59 -14.71
N ALA A 198 16.65 -5.61 -15.00
CA ALA A 198 17.04 -4.21 -14.88
C ALA A 198 17.39 -3.98 -13.41
N ALA A 199 18.69 -3.98 -13.15
CA ALA A 199 19.28 -3.32 -12.02
C ALA A 199 18.47 -2.05 -11.75
N ARG A 200 18.14 -1.77 -10.49
CA ARG A 200 17.66 -0.45 -10.06
C ARG A 200 18.77 0.60 -10.22
N GLY A 201 19.44 0.63 -11.37
CA GLY A 201 20.15 1.78 -11.88
C GLY A 201 19.09 2.82 -12.21
N ARG A 202 18.68 3.59 -11.20
CA ARG A 202 18.18 4.94 -11.47
C ARG A 202 19.20 5.57 -12.39
N ALA A 203 18.75 6.10 -13.54
CA ALA A 203 19.61 6.73 -14.54
C ALA A 203 20.65 7.62 -13.84
N PRO A 204 21.92 7.62 -14.28
CA PRO A 204 22.94 8.50 -13.72
C PRO A 204 22.38 9.92 -13.64
N VAL A 205 22.58 10.62 -12.52
CA VAL A 205 22.27 12.04 -12.48
C VAL A 205 23.20 12.71 -13.49
N GLU A 206 22.66 13.50 -14.41
CA GLU A 206 23.51 14.35 -15.24
C GLU A 206 24.12 15.42 -14.33
N LEU A 207 25.39 15.21 -13.96
CA LEU A 207 26.14 16.11 -13.08
C LEU A 207 26.93 17.17 -13.86
N ASN A 208 26.85 17.16 -15.20
CA ASN A 208 27.62 18.04 -16.05
C ASN A 208 27.31 19.50 -15.74
N GLY A 209 28.33 20.23 -15.28
CA GLY A 209 28.24 21.66 -14.96
C GLY A 209 27.71 22.00 -13.56
N LEU A 210 27.36 21.01 -12.74
CA LEU A 210 26.95 21.26 -11.35
C LEU A 210 28.16 21.45 -10.44
N GLY A 211 28.08 22.42 -9.53
CA GLY A 211 29.00 22.52 -8.41
C GLY A 211 28.83 21.33 -7.44
N PRO A 212 29.85 21.01 -6.61
CA PRO A 212 29.80 19.88 -5.71
C PRO A 212 28.58 19.86 -4.76
N ALA A 213 28.17 21.03 -4.27
CA ALA A 213 27.00 21.15 -3.40
C ALA A 213 25.69 20.79 -4.13
N ASP A 214 25.51 21.28 -5.35
CA ASP A 214 24.31 21.02 -6.16
C ASP A 214 24.24 19.56 -6.60
N ALA A 215 25.40 18.98 -6.94
CA ALA A 215 25.53 17.54 -7.23
C ALA A 215 25.09 16.68 -6.03
N VAL A 216 25.55 17.01 -4.82
CA VAL A 216 25.14 16.32 -3.58
C VAL A 216 23.64 16.46 -3.34
N ILE A 217 23.05 17.64 -3.56
CA ILE A 217 21.59 17.86 -3.43
C ILE A 217 20.82 17.01 -4.44
N ALA A 218 21.25 17.02 -5.71
CA ALA A 218 20.59 16.29 -6.79
C ALA A 218 20.60 14.78 -6.51
N ILE A 219 21.76 14.21 -6.16
CA ILE A 219 21.89 12.79 -5.82
C ILE A 219 21.09 12.46 -4.55
N ARG A 220 21.15 13.29 -3.50
CA ARG A 220 20.36 13.07 -2.27
C ARG A 220 18.86 13.01 -2.55
N ARG A 221 18.34 13.98 -3.33
CA ARG A 221 16.92 14.02 -3.73
C ARG A 221 16.57 12.79 -4.56
N GLN A 222 17.42 12.42 -5.52
CA GLN A 222 17.23 11.21 -6.31
C GLN A 222 17.19 9.96 -5.44
N LEU A 223 18.04 9.86 -4.41
CA LEU A 223 18.11 8.73 -3.48
C LEU A 223 16.99 8.73 -2.42
N GLY A 224 16.27 9.84 -2.26
CA GLY A 224 15.22 9.98 -1.25
C GLY A 224 15.75 9.92 0.18
N ASN A 225 17.04 10.21 0.41
CA ASN A 225 17.63 10.13 1.74
C ASN A 225 17.47 11.47 2.50
N SER A 226 17.35 11.39 3.83
CA SER A 226 17.30 12.57 4.68
C SER A 226 18.71 13.09 4.98
N TRP A 227 18.84 14.39 5.28
CA TRP A 227 20.11 14.97 5.71
C TRP A 227 20.63 14.34 7.01
N SER A 228 19.73 14.06 7.95
CA SER A 228 20.07 13.38 9.22
C SER A 228 20.70 12.00 8.97
N ASN A 229 20.10 11.17 8.11
CA ASN A 229 20.65 9.85 7.81
C ASN A 229 21.98 9.92 7.04
N LEU A 230 22.17 10.91 6.16
CA LEU A 230 23.45 11.11 5.49
C LEU A 230 24.55 11.55 6.47
N ARG A 231 24.26 12.47 7.41
CA ARG A 231 25.19 12.89 8.45
C ARG A 231 25.63 11.70 9.30
N LYS A 232 24.67 10.93 9.83
CA LYS A 232 24.95 9.70 10.59
C LYS A 232 25.78 8.71 9.79
N ALA A 233 25.49 8.53 8.50
CA ALA A 233 26.24 7.62 7.65
C ALA A 233 27.66 8.08 7.35
N VAL A 234 27.90 9.38 7.18
CA VAL A 234 29.25 9.95 7.04
C VAL A 234 30.04 9.74 8.33
N GLN A 235 29.47 10.10 9.49
CA GLN A 235 30.08 9.90 10.79
C GLN A 235 30.43 8.42 11.05
N ALA A 236 29.48 7.52 10.77
CA ALA A 236 29.69 6.08 10.89
C ALA A 236 30.78 5.54 9.95
N LEU A 237 30.96 6.13 8.77
CA LEU A 237 32.04 5.76 7.84
C LEU A 237 33.40 6.36 8.22
N GLN A 238 33.39 7.48 8.96
CA GLN A 238 34.60 8.09 9.55
C GLN A 238 35.04 7.38 10.84
N GLY A 239 34.20 6.51 11.41
CA GLY A 239 34.47 5.85 12.68
C GLY A 239 34.34 6.78 13.89
N VAL A 240 33.58 7.86 13.76
CA VAL A 240 33.30 8.79 14.86
C VAL A 240 31.91 8.51 15.46
N ASP A 241 31.73 8.92 16.71
CA ASP A 241 30.45 8.78 17.40
C ASP A 241 29.32 9.45 16.62
N HIS A 242 28.19 8.74 16.54
CA HIS A 242 27.00 9.20 15.86
C HIS A 242 25.76 8.71 16.59
N GLU A 243 24.66 9.41 16.41
CA GLU A 243 23.36 8.92 16.87
C GLU A 243 23.00 7.58 16.20
N PRO A 244 22.30 6.68 16.90
CA PRO A 244 21.88 5.42 16.32
C PRO A 244 20.95 5.62 15.11
N PHE A 245 21.02 4.68 14.18
CA PHE A 245 20.05 4.56 13.10
C PHE A 245 18.77 3.90 13.62
N GLY A 246 17.63 4.21 12.99
CA GLY A 246 16.36 3.59 13.36
C GLY A 246 16.31 2.08 13.14
N THR A 247 17.05 1.54 12.15
CA THR A 247 17.22 0.10 11.90
C THR A 247 18.56 -0.20 11.21
N PRO A 248 19.07 -1.45 11.27
CA PRO A 248 20.27 -1.87 10.53
C PRO A 248 20.14 -1.69 9.01
N ASN A 249 18.94 -1.84 8.45
CA ASN A 249 18.71 -1.63 7.02
C ASN A 249 18.85 -0.16 6.63
N VAL A 250 18.40 0.76 7.49
CA VAL A 250 18.56 2.21 7.27
C VAL A 250 20.03 2.59 7.31
N GLU A 251 20.81 2.02 8.23
CA GLU A 251 22.26 2.20 8.30
C GLU A 251 22.95 1.74 7.01
N ALA A 252 22.74 0.47 6.62
CA ALA A 252 23.37 -0.11 5.44
C ALA A 252 23.04 0.67 4.15
N THR A 253 21.76 1.05 4.00
CA THR A 253 21.28 1.84 2.86
C THR A 253 21.90 3.23 2.86
N SER A 254 21.98 3.91 4.02
CA SER A 254 22.53 5.25 4.12
C SER A 254 24.05 5.27 3.86
N LYS A 255 24.80 4.28 4.36
CA LYS A 255 26.23 4.10 4.04
C LYS A 255 26.45 3.86 2.54
N SER A 256 25.59 3.06 1.90
CA SER A 256 25.62 2.85 0.45
C SER A 256 25.37 4.14 -0.33
N HIS A 257 24.41 4.96 0.12
CA HIS A 257 24.13 6.27 -0.48
C HIS A 257 25.32 7.24 -0.37
N VAL A 258 26.00 7.30 0.78
CA VAL A 258 27.21 8.13 0.95
C VAL A 258 28.30 7.69 -0.04
N ARG A 259 28.59 6.39 -0.14
CA ARG A 259 29.60 5.87 -1.09
C ARG A 259 29.24 6.20 -2.55
N ARG A 260 27.95 6.15 -2.89
CA ARG A 260 27.47 6.55 -4.22
C ARG A 260 27.71 8.04 -4.47
N ILE A 261 27.36 8.91 -3.52
CA ILE A 261 27.61 10.36 -3.62
C ILE A 261 29.11 10.63 -3.82
N MET A 262 29.98 10.00 -3.02
CA MET A 262 31.43 10.14 -3.17
C MET A 262 31.90 9.71 -4.56
N ARG A 263 31.43 8.55 -5.05
CA ARG A 263 31.81 8.04 -6.37
C ARG A 263 31.34 8.96 -7.51
N GLU A 264 30.14 9.51 -7.42
CA GLU A 264 29.55 10.32 -8.50
C GLU A 264 30.01 11.79 -8.47
N THR A 265 30.36 12.32 -7.29
CA THR A 265 30.86 13.71 -7.15
C THR A 265 32.39 13.81 -7.15
N GLY A 266 33.09 12.70 -6.94
CA GLY A 266 34.54 12.66 -6.74
C GLY A 266 34.99 13.16 -5.37
N LEU A 267 34.06 13.56 -4.48
CA LEU A 267 34.38 14.06 -3.15
C LEU A 267 34.93 12.96 -2.24
N GLY A 268 36.01 13.27 -1.52
CA GLY A 268 36.46 12.49 -0.37
C GLY A 268 35.45 12.55 0.78
N LEU A 269 35.56 11.60 1.73
CA LEU A 269 34.62 11.50 2.85
C LEU A 269 34.61 12.77 3.72
N THR A 270 35.77 13.39 3.94
CA THR A 270 35.92 14.65 4.69
C THR A 270 35.28 15.83 3.96
N GLU A 271 35.47 15.93 2.64
CA GLU A 271 34.91 17.01 1.83
C GLU A 271 33.39 16.90 1.75
N LEU A 272 32.88 15.68 1.57
CA LEU A 272 31.45 15.40 1.60
C LEU A 272 30.84 15.74 2.97
N SER A 273 31.55 15.47 4.07
CA SER A 273 31.12 15.87 5.42
C SER A 273 30.95 17.38 5.51
N ALA A 274 31.94 18.16 5.04
CA ALA A 274 31.88 19.62 5.06
C ALA A 274 30.73 20.18 4.20
N VAL A 275 30.50 19.58 3.03
CA VAL A 275 29.36 19.94 2.16
C VAL A 275 28.03 19.63 2.84
N ILE A 276 27.88 18.46 3.47
CA ILE A 276 26.66 18.07 4.17
C ILE A 276 26.39 18.99 5.36
N GLU A 277 27.41 19.35 6.16
CA GLU A 277 27.21 20.27 7.29
C GLU A 277 26.78 21.67 6.85
N LYS A 278 27.27 22.15 5.70
CA LYS A 278 26.84 23.43 5.15
C LYS A 278 25.39 23.40 4.62
N LEU A 279 24.94 22.25 4.12
CA LEU A 279 23.64 22.11 3.44
C LEU A 279 22.52 21.58 4.36
N ALA A 280 22.87 20.85 5.40
CA ALA A 280 21.90 20.27 6.32
C ALA A 280 21.33 21.37 7.23
N PRO A 281 20.00 21.42 7.43
CA PRO A 281 19.43 22.28 8.45
C PRO A 281 20.01 21.92 9.83
N PRO A 282 20.12 22.90 10.75
CA PRO A 282 20.54 22.63 12.11
C PRO A 282 19.66 21.53 12.72
N ALA A 283 20.27 20.62 13.45
CA ALA A 283 19.54 19.58 14.17
C ALA A 283 18.56 20.27 15.14
N ARG A 284 17.28 19.88 15.06
CA ARG A 284 16.26 20.29 16.01
C ARG A 284 16.27 19.37 17.22
#